data_AF-A0A9E3J9V8-F1
#
_entry.id   AF-A0A9E3J9V8-F1
#
_cell.length_a   1.000
_cell.length_b   1.000
_cell.length_c   1.000
_cell.angle_alpha   90.00
_cell.angle_beta   90.00
_cell.angle_gamma   90.00
#
_symmetry.space_group_name_H-M   'P 1'
#
loop_
_entity.id
_entity.type
_entity.pdbx_description
1 polymer ?
#
loop_
_entity_poly.entity_id
_entity_poly.type
_entity_poly.pdbx_seq_one_letter_code
_entity_poly.pdbx_strand_id
1 'polypeptide(L)'
;MRGSTTDPNRAARRIVGTLAGTALLLPLLGAAPSQAEDSSAGLQRAFASAAAEYHVPQSVLLGVSYLQSRWDGHAGAPSVTGGYGPMHLTDARTALASQPHHSEGTEDARGDSARPALLPETKVPTPSELPARLETLPKAAELSGLSAGDLRTDPAANIAGGAALLAAAQKDLGEPLSQDPADWYGAVARFSGADDSATAAAYANDVFDVLRTGEERTTDAGQRVALTARPTLAPDTGQLARTGLRALGGGSTECPKSVSCEWIPAPYEEFGDNDYGNHDLGNRPASQSIKYIVIHDTEGTWEGVLNLVQDPTYVSWNYTLRSTDGHIAQHVKAKDVAWHAGNWYVNAKSIGLEHEGFLANPDAWYTEAMYRSSARLVKYLSGKYGIPLDRQHILGHDNVPGPTTSTVSGMHTDPGPYWDWRHYFELLGHPVKATAGKRGGLVTIRPDYATNQPQYTGCVTKGEPCATHGSSEVRLYSAPDENSALITD
;
A
#
# COMPACT_ATOMS: atom_id res chain seq x y z
N MET A 1 61.91 -57.46 -50.83
CA MET A 1 62.02 -58.10 -49.50
C MET A 1 60.62 -58.57 -49.14
N ARG A 2 60.35 -59.88 -49.31
CA ARG A 2 59.96 -60.85 -48.24
C ARG A 2 58.93 -60.26 -47.26
N GLY A 3 57.71 -60.79 -47.09
CA GLY A 3 57.02 -61.97 -47.61
C GLY A 3 55.53 -61.87 -47.20
N SER A 4 54.61 -62.27 -48.08
CA SER A 4 53.78 -63.49 -48.00
C SER A 4 52.77 -63.51 -46.84
N THR A 5 51.46 -63.32 -47.05
CA THR A 5 50.42 -64.11 -47.79
C THR A 5 50.01 -65.42 -47.13
N THR A 6 48.73 -65.51 -46.72
CA THR A 6 47.89 -66.72 -46.79
C THR A 6 46.41 -66.32 -46.89
N ASP A 7 45.90 -66.26 -48.12
CA ASP A 7 44.80 -67.04 -48.75
C ASP A 7 43.88 -67.93 -47.86
N PRO A 8 42.75 -68.49 -48.38
CA PRO A 8 42.00 -68.20 -49.62
C PRO A 8 40.44 -68.31 -49.52
N ASN A 9 39.80 -68.08 -50.68
CA ASN A 9 38.68 -68.85 -51.27
C ASN A 9 37.19 -68.42 -51.12
N ARG A 10 36.70 -67.98 -52.30
CA ARG A 10 35.56 -68.49 -53.09
C ARG A 10 34.11 -68.24 -52.63
N ALA A 11 33.48 -67.37 -53.42
CA ALA A 11 32.25 -67.61 -54.21
C ALA A 11 30.95 -68.01 -53.47
N ALA A 12 29.94 -67.12 -53.50
CA ALA A 12 28.75 -67.29 -54.35
C ALA A 12 27.69 -66.19 -54.11
N ARG A 13 27.23 -65.61 -55.22
CA ARG A 13 25.85 -65.21 -55.60
C ARG A 13 24.89 -64.64 -54.54
N ARG A 14 24.51 -63.38 -54.83
CA ARG A 14 23.15 -62.77 -54.89
C ARG A 14 22.12 -63.20 -53.83
N ILE A 15 21.62 -62.23 -53.07
CA ILE A 15 20.18 -61.91 -52.96
C ILE A 15 20.05 -60.41 -52.67
N VAL A 16 19.04 -59.83 -53.33
CA VAL A 16 18.58 -58.43 -53.30
C VAL A 16 17.93 -58.10 -51.95
N GLY A 17 18.13 -56.87 -51.46
CA GLY A 17 17.43 -56.33 -50.30
C GLY A 17 17.65 -54.83 -50.15
N THR A 18 17.02 -54.03 -51.00
CA THR A 18 16.88 -52.58 -50.84
C THR A 18 15.92 -52.26 -49.69
N LEU A 19 16.44 -51.69 -48.61
CA LEU A 19 15.63 -51.05 -47.56
C LEU A 19 15.27 -49.62 -48.01
N ALA A 20 14.05 -49.46 -48.49
CA ALA A 20 13.39 -48.16 -48.60
C ALA A 20 12.56 -47.94 -47.32
N GLY A 21 13.05 -47.09 -46.42
CA GLY A 21 12.30 -46.61 -45.27
C GLY A 21 11.36 -45.48 -45.69
N THR A 22 10.08 -45.79 -45.86
CA THR A 22 8.99 -44.86 -46.09
C THR A 22 8.79 -43.93 -44.89
N ALA A 23 8.80 -42.62 -45.16
CA ALA A 23 8.40 -41.57 -44.25
C ALA A 23 6.91 -41.71 -43.88
N LEU A 24 6.62 -41.86 -42.58
CA LEU A 24 5.29 -41.71 -42.03
C LEU A 24 5.02 -40.21 -41.80
N LEU A 25 4.26 -39.61 -42.71
CA LEU A 25 3.58 -38.32 -42.52
C LEU A 25 2.44 -38.54 -41.52
N LEU A 26 2.65 -38.12 -40.26
CA LEU A 26 1.60 -37.95 -39.27
C LEU A 26 0.83 -36.65 -39.57
N PRO A 27 -0.52 -36.65 -39.57
CA PRO A 27 -1.27 -35.41 -39.62
C PRO A 27 -1.14 -34.70 -38.28
N LEU A 28 -0.58 -33.48 -38.31
CA LEU A 28 -0.67 -32.49 -37.22
C LEU A 28 -2.14 -32.13 -37.01
N LEU A 29 -2.83 -32.89 -36.15
CA LEU A 29 -4.06 -32.46 -35.51
C LEU A 29 -3.72 -31.22 -34.67
N GLY A 30 -4.41 -30.12 -34.94
CA GLY A 30 -4.18 -28.83 -34.30
C GLY A 30 -4.18 -28.96 -32.78
N ALA A 31 -3.05 -28.60 -32.17
CA ALA A 31 -3.05 -28.17 -30.79
C ALA A 31 -3.95 -26.94 -30.73
N ALA A 32 -5.07 -27.05 -30.01
CA ALA A 32 -5.83 -25.88 -29.59
C ALA A 32 -4.85 -24.88 -28.93
N PRO A 33 -5.00 -23.57 -29.16
CA PRO A 33 -4.23 -22.61 -28.39
C PRO A 33 -4.50 -22.87 -26.91
N SER A 34 -3.42 -23.00 -26.16
CA SER A 34 -3.39 -23.23 -24.72
C SER A 34 -4.36 -22.28 -24.00
N GLN A 35 -5.19 -22.84 -23.11
CA GLN A 35 -6.06 -22.14 -22.14
C GLN A 35 -5.34 -21.14 -21.21
N ALA A 36 -4.06 -20.86 -21.43
CA ALA A 36 -3.23 -19.97 -20.63
C ALA A 36 -3.48 -18.48 -20.92
N GLU A 37 -3.87 -18.09 -22.13
CA GLU A 37 -4.28 -16.70 -22.38
C GLU A 37 -5.63 -16.37 -21.72
N ASP A 38 -6.53 -17.36 -21.63
CA ASP A 38 -7.90 -17.20 -21.16
C ASP A 38 -8.00 -17.07 -19.62
N SER A 39 -7.07 -17.69 -18.87
CA SER A 39 -7.03 -17.59 -17.40
C SER A 39 -6.48 -16.25 -16.91
N SER A 40 -5.59 -15.61 -17.67
CA SER A 40 -4.95 -14.33 -17.27
C SER A 40 -5.88 -13.12 -17.34
N ALA A 41 -7.02 -13.24 -18.04
CA ALA A 41 -8.03 -12.19 -18.23
C ALA A 41 -9.31 -12.43 -17.40
N GLY A 42 -9.28 -13.34 -16.42
CA GLY A 42 -10.43 -13.65 -15.57
C GLY A 42 -10.93 -12.44 -14.79
N LEU A 43 -10.01 -11.68 -14.19
CA LEU A 43 -10.36 -10.49 -13.40
C LEU A 43 -10.92 -9.36 -14.27
N GLN A 44 -10.35 -9.11 -15.46
CA GLN A 44 -10.89 -8.14 -16.42
C GLN A 44 -12.35 -8.47 -16.81
N ARG A 45 -12.67 -9.75 -16.98
CA ARG A 45 -14.03 -10.23 -17.25
C ARG A 45 -14.96 -10.05 -16.05
N ALA A 46 -14.48 -10.25 -14.83
CA ALA A 46 -15.26 -9.99 -13.62
C ALA A 46 -15.68 -8.51 -13.52
N PHE A 47 -14.79 -7.57 -13.84
CA PHE A 47 -15.15 -6.15 -13.97
C PHE A 47 -16.22 -5.90 -15.03
N ALA A 48 -16.12 -6.53 -16.20
CA ALA A 48 -17.12 -6.39 -17.26
C ALA A 48 -18.49 -6.96 -16.85
N SER A 49 -18.52 -8.11 -16.18
CA SER A 49 -19.75 -8.73 -15.67
C SER A 49 -20.43 -7.87 -14.61
N ALA A 50 -19.68 -7.40 -13.60
CA ALA A 50 -20.21 -6.53 -12.55
C ALA A 50 -20.68 -5.18 -13.12
N ALA A 51 -19.96 -4.60 -14.08
CA ALA A 51 -20.37 -3.39 -14.79
C ALA A 51 -21.73 -3.57 -15.48
N ALA A 52 -21.92 -4.70 -16.17
CA ALA A 52 -23.17 -5.01 -16.86
C ALA A 52 -24.34 -5.25 -15.89
N GLU A 53 -24.10 -5.97 -14.80
CA GLU A 53 -25.12 -6.31 -13.80
C GLU A 53 -25.62 -5.09 -13.01
N TYR A 54 -24.69 -4.23 -12.57
CA TYR A 54 -25.01 -3.09 -11.71
C TYR A 54 -25.15 -1.78 -12.50
N HIS A 55 -25.03 -1.84 -13.83
CA HIS A 55 -25.08 -0.69 -14.74
C HIS A 55 -24.10 0.43 -14.39
N VAL A 56 -22.92 0.06 -13.87
CA VAL A 56 -21.79 0.96 -13.60
C VAL A 56 -20.84 0.88 -14.79
N PRO A 57 -20.32 2.00 -15.35
CA PRO A 57 -19.31 1.92 -16.40
C PRO A 57 -18.09 1.12 -15.94
N GLN A 58 -17.66 0.14 -16.73
CA GLN A 58 -16.52 -0.71 -16.38
C GLN A 58 -15.27 0.12 -16.05
N SER A 59 -15.06 1.25 -16.73
CA SER A 59 -13.94 2.13 -16.44
C SER A 59 -14.00 2.72 -15.03
N VAL A 60 -15.19 3.08 -14.54
CA VAL A 60 -15.37 3.61 -13.16
C VAL A 60 -15.02 2.53 -12.15
N LEU A 61 -15.49 1.28 -12.34
CA LEU A 61 -15.12 0.16 -11.46
C LEU A 61 -13.61 -0.08 -11.45
N LEU A 62 -12.98 -0.11 -12.62
CA LEU A 62 -11.53 -0.26 -12.75
C LEU A 62 -10.78 0.89 -12.08
N GLY A 63 -11.22 2.14 -12.27
CA GLY A 63 -10.57 3.32 -11.68
C GLY A 63 -10.67 3.36 -10.16
N VAL A 64 -11.85 3.06 -9.60
CA VAL A 64 -12.06 2.94 -8.15
C VAL A 64 -11.21 1.79 -7.59
N SER A 65 -11.33 0.59 -8.18
CA SER A 65 -10.56 -0.58 -7.73
C SER A 65 -9.04 -0.36 -7.79
N TYR A 66 -8.56 0.39 -8.77
CA TYR A 66 -7.14 0.74 -8.85
C TYR A 66 -6.71 1.62 -7.68
N LEU A 67 -7.52 2.62 -7.31
CA LEU A 67 -7.26 3.50 -6.16
C LEU A 67 -7.38 2.78 -4.81
N GLN A 68 -8.15 1.71 -4.76
CA GLN A 68 -8.27 0.87 -3.59
C GLN A 68 -7.05 -0.04 -3.44
N SER A 69 -6.84 -1.00 -4.36
CA SER A 69 -5.82 -2.05 -4.21
C SER A 69 -4.91 -2.23 -5.43
N ARG A 70 -4.99 -1.34 -6.43
CA ARG A 70 -4.34 -1.52 -7.74
C ARG A 70 -4.80 -2.81 -8.45
N TRP A 71 -6.03 -3.25 -8.17
CA TRP A 71 -6.68 -4.49 -8.61
C TRP A 71 -6.21 -5.78 -7.93
N ASP A 72 -5.33 -5.72 -6.93
CA ASP A 72 -4.90 -6.91 -6.21
C ASP A 72 -6.00 -7.49 -5.33
N GLY A 73 -6.00 -8.82 -5.21
CA GLY A 73 -6.89 -9.58 -4.33
C GLY A 73 -6.25 -9.95 -2.99
N HIS A 74 -4.93 -9.82 -2.88
CA HIS A 74 -4.09 -10.09 -1.70
C HIS A 74 -4.35 -11.47 -1.09
N ALA A 75 -4.66 -12.46 -1.94
CA ALA A 75 -5.04 -13.82 -1.53
C ALA A 75 -6.14 -13.87 -0.43
N GLY A 76 -7.01 -12.86 -0.37
CA GLY A 76 -8.07 -12.73 0.63
C GLY A 76 -7.62 -12.14 1.98
N ALA A 77 -6.38 -11.70 2.09
CA ALA A 77 -5.89 -10.99 3.27
C ALA A 77 -6.49 -9.58 3.39
N PRO A 78 -6.83 -9.14 4.62
CA PRO A 78 -7.26 -7.78 4.87
C PRO A 78 -6.10 -6.78 4.74
N SER A 79 -6.38 -5.60 4.21
CA SER A 79 -5.52 -4.42 4.34
C SER A 79 -5.31 -4.02 5.80
N VAL A 80 -4.45 -3.03 6.03
CA VAL A 80 -4.22 -2.39 7.33
C VAL A 80 -5.47 -1.84 8.05
N THR A 81 -6.55 -1.56 7.32
CA THR A 81 -7.84 -1.11 7.90
C THR A 81 -8.97 -2.11 7.72
N GLY A 82 -8.67 -3.39 7.52
CA GLY A 82 -9.68 -4.46 7.40
C GLY A 82 -10.47 -4.46 6.09
N GLY A 83 -9.96 -3.85 5.01
CA GLY A 83 -10.53 -3.94 3.67
C GLY A 83 -10.03 -5.15 2.88
N TYR A 84 -10.92 -5.79 2.12
CA TYR A 84 -10.65 -7.02 1.38
C TYR A 84 -10.79 -6.82 -0.13
N GLY A 85 -9.97 -7.56 -0.88
CA GLY A 85 -10.08 -7.73 -2.33
C GLY A 85 -9.91 -6.45 -3.18
N PRO A 86 -10.17 -6.54 -4.50
CA PRO A 86 -9.94 -5.45 -5.44
C PRO A 86 -10.67 -4.13 -5.12
N MET A 87 -11.81 -4.18 -4.45
CA MET A 87 -12.61 -3.00 -4.10
C MET A 87 -12.36 -2.50 -2.68
N HIS A 88 -11.45 -3.13 -1.91
CA HIS A 88 -11.16 -2.81 -0.51
C HIS A 88 -12.43 -2.71 0.34
N LEU A 89 -13.28 -3.74 0.28
CA LEU A 89 -14.52 -3.78 1.08
C LEU A 89 -14.16 -4.01 2.54
N THR A 90 -14.43 -3.03 3.40
CA THR A 90 -14.03 -2.97 4.81
C THR A 90 -14.96 -3.73 5.76
N ASP A 91 -14.35 -4.55 6.62
CA ASP A 91 -14.96 -5.20 7.78
C ASP A 91 -13.95 -5.19 8.95
N ALA A 92 -13.76 -4.02 9.54
CA ALA A 92 -12.77 -3.85 10.60
C ALA A 92 -13.10 -4.65 11.88
N ARG A 93 -14.38 -4.95 12.15
CA ARG A 93 -14.75 -5.79 13.32
C ARG A 93 -14.14 -7.18 13.21
N THR A 94 -14.26 -7.79 12.04
CA THR A 94 -13.71 -9.12 11.79
C THR A 94 -12.18 -9.08 11.81
N ALA A 95 -11.57 -8.06 11.22
CA ALA A 95 -10.11 -7.92 11.19
C ALA A 95 -9.49 -7.69 12.58
N LEU A 96 -10.10 -6.83 13.41
CA LEU A 96 -9.61 -6.50 14.76
C LEU A 96 -9.80 -7.67 15.75
N ALA A 97 -10.85 -8.49 15.58
CA ALA A 97 -11.10 -9.64 16.47
C ALA A 97 -10.04 -10.75 16.34
N SER A 98 -9.26 -10.76 15.26
CA SER A 98 -8.21 -11.76 14.98
C SER A 98 -6.80 -11.36 15.42
N GLN A 99 -6.59 -10.18 15.99
CA GLN A 99 -5.26 -9.59 16.17
C GLN A 99 -4.92 -9.28 17.65
N PRO A 100 -3.82 -9.83 18.21
CA PRO A 100 -3.21 -9.31 19.43
C PRO A 100 -2.27 -8.12 19.11
N HIS A 101 -2.47 -6.98 19.76
CA HIS A 101 -1.61 -5.80 19.62
C HIS A 101 -0.29 -5.96 20.39
N HIS A 102 0.84 -5.56 19.77
CA HIS A 102 2.09 -5.29 20.46
C HIS A 102 2.37 -3.78 20.42
N SER A 103 2.31 -3.14 21.58
CA SER A 103 2.87 -1.82 21.85
C SER A 103 4.12 -1.99 22.72
N GLU A 104 5.09 -2.78 22.24
CA GLU A 104 6.24 -3.23 23.05
C GLU A 104 7.51 -2.40 22.82
N GLY A 105 7.34 -1.09 22.62
CA GLY A 105 8.43 -0.14 22.79
C GLY A 105 8.58 0.20 24.28
N THR A 106 9.77 0.01 24.85
CA THR A 106 10.15 0.62 26.15
C THR A 106 10.96 1.90 25.98
N GLU A 107 11.23 2.29 24.73
CA GLU A 107 11.99 3.49 24.39
C GLU A 107 11.14 4.75 24.51
N ASP A 108 11.81 5.85 24.86
CA ASP A 108 11.22 7.18 24.87
C ASP A 108 11.27 7.80 23.46
N ALA A 109 10.11 8.05 22.84
CA ALA A 109 10.04 8.59 21.47
C ALA A 109 10.65 10.00 21.33
N ARG A 110 10.93 10.69 22.44
CA ARG A 110 11.68 11.95 22.48
C ARG A 110 13.17 11.74 22.11
N GLY A 111 13.69 10.55 22.36
CA GLY A 111 15.13 10.25 22.34
C GLY A 111 15.87 10.84 23.55
N ASP A 112 15.16 10.97 24.67
CA ASP A 112 15.62 11.56 25.93
C ASP A 112 15.72 10.46 27.00
N SER A 113 16.84 10.42 27.73
CA SER A 113 17.04 9.50 28.86
C SER A 113 17.02 10.20 30.23
N ALA A 114 16.86 11.52 30.25
CA ALA A 114 16.81 12.31 31.47
C ALA A 114 15.43 12.32 32.14
N ARG A 115 14.37 11.96 31.41
CA ARG A 115 12.98 11.89 31.87
C ARG A 115 12.42 10.47 31.74
N PRO A 116 11.39 10.10 32.53
CA PRO A 116 10.69 8.82 32.36
C PRO A 116 10.03 8.74 30.97
N ALA A 117 10.16 7.60 30.30
CA ALA A 117 9.53 7.37 29.00
C ALA A 117 8.01 7.54 29.08
N LEU A 118 7.45 8.23 28.10
CA LEU A 118 6.00 8.36 27.94
C LEU A 118 5.48 7.15 27.18
N LEU A 119 4.61 6.37 27.83
CA LEU A 119 3.99 5.19 27.25
C LEU A 119 2.51 5.44 27.03
N PRO A 120 1.91 4.93 25.95
CA PRO A 120 0.51 5.16 25.67
C PRO A 120 -0.35 4.42 26.70
N GLU A 121 -1.23 5.14 27.41
CA GLU A 121 -2.25 4.53 28.28
C GLU A 121 -3.59 4.32 27.55
N THR A 122 -3.75 4.91 26.36
CA THR A 122 -5.00 4.91 25.60
C THR A 122 -5.31 3.53 25.04
N LYS A 123 -6.52 3.03 25.30
CA LYS A 123 -7.00 1.76 24.76
C LYS A 123 -7.55 1.95 23.34
N VAL A 124 -7.24 1.01 22.45
CA VAL A 124 -7.81 0.93 21.09
C VAL A 124 -9.35 0.94 21.17
N PRO A 125 -10.06 1.70 20.31
CA PRO A 125 -11.51 1.77 20.31
C PRO A 125 -12.17 0.39 20.23
N THR A 126 -13.30 0.23 20.91
CA THR A 126 -14.04 -1.03 20.84
C THR A 126 -14.75 -1.20 19.48
N PRO A 127 -14.89 -2.42 18.94
CA PRO A 127 -15.52 -2.65 17.63
C PRO A 127 -16.97 -2.15 17.48
N SER A 128 -17.64 -1.78 18.58
CA SER A 128 -19.01 -1.25 18.57
C SER A 128 -19.14 0.21 18.11
N GLU A 129 -18.04 0.94 17.98
CA GLU A 129 -18.02 2.38 17.68
C GLU A 129 -17.39 2.69 16.32
N LEU A 130 -17.23 1.68 15.47
CA LEU A 130 -16.51 1.85 14.21
C LEU A 130 -17.25 2.80 13.25
N PRO A 131 -16.51 3.70 12.58
CA PRO A 131 -17.07 4.60 11.58
C PRO A 131 -17.55 3.83 10.35
N ALA A 132 -18.57 4.37 9.66
CA ALA A 132 -19.20 3.73 8.50
C ALA A 132 -18.21 3.34 7.38
N ARG A 133 -17.12 4.10 7.21
CA ARG A 133 -16.05 3.80 6.23
C ARG A 133 -15.34 2.46 6.48
N LEU A 134 -15.44 1.91 7.69
CA LEU A 134 -14.86 0.62 8.09
C LEU A 134 -15.86 -0.55 8.06
N GLU A 135 -17.08 -0.31 7.55
CA GLU A 135 -18.19 -1.28 7.50
C GLU A 135 -18.81 -1.41 6.10
N THR A 136 -18.04 -1.20 5.03
CA THR A 136 -18.57 -1.24 3.66
C THR A 136 -18.87 -2.66 3.17
N LEU A 137 -18.20 -3.69 3.68
CA LEU A 137 -18.40 -5.09 3.27
C LEU A 137 -19.78 -5.64 3.68
N PRO A 138 -20.25 -5.47 4.94
CA PRO A 138 -21.63 -5.81 5.30
C PRO A 138 -22.67 -5.14 4.39
N LYS A 139 -22.47 -3.87 4.04
CA LYS A 139 -23.39 -3.15 3.15
C LYS A 139 -23.34 -3.69 1.72
N ALA A 140 -22.15 -4.03 1.21
CA ALA A 140 -21.99 -4.68 -0.08
C ALA A 140 -22.68 -6.05 -0.13
N ALA A 141 -22.62 -6.84 0.96
CA ALA A 141 -23.31 -8.13 1.07
C ALA A 141 -24.83 -7.95 0.97
N GLU A 142 -25.39 -6.97 1.68
CA GLU A 142 -26.82 -6.64 1.61
C GLU A 142 -27.26 -6.25 0.18
N LEU A 143 -26.48 -5.38 -0.48
CA LEU A 143 -26.84 -4.82 -1.79
C LEU A 143 -26.66 -5.82 -2.94
N SER A 144 -25.66 -6.70 -2.85
CA SER A 144 -25.36 -7.70 -3.90
C SER A 144 -26.06 -9.04 -3.67
N GLY A 145 -26.49 -9.33 -2.45
CA GLY A 145 -26.99 -10.66 -2.04
C GLY A 145 -25.90 -11.73 -1.91
N LEU A 146 -24.62 -11.36 -2.01
CA LEU A 146 -23.48 -12.26 -1.85
C LEU A 146 -23.12 -12.44 -0.37
N SER A 147 -22.48 -13.56 -0.03
CA SER A 147 -22.08 -13.80 1.35
C SER A 147 -20.86 -12.96 1.74
N ALA A 148 -20.75 -12.59 3.02
CA ALA A 148 -19.56 -11.91 3.53
C ALA A 148 -18.28 -12.75 3.38
N GLY A 149 -18.40 -14.09 3.35
CA GLY A 149 -17.27 -14.98 3.07
C GLY A 149 -16.75 -14.79 1.64
N ASP A 150 -17.65 -14.84 0.65
CA ASP A 150 -17.29 -14.69 -0.76
C ASP A 150 -16.72 -13.30 -1.05
N LEU A 151 -17.30 -12.24 -0.45
CA LEU A 151 -16.77 -10.88 -0.60
C LEU A 151 -15.34 -10.70 -0.04
N ARG A 152 -14.90 -11.55 0.90
CA ARG A 152 -13.53 -11.50 1.43
C ARG A 152 -12.54 -12.29 0.57
N THR A 153 -12.96 -13.42 0.00
CA THR A 153 -12.04 -14.41 -0.59
C THR A 153 -12.14 -14.56 -2.10
N ASP A 154 -13.24 -14.17 -2.73
CA ASP A 154 -13.43 -14.21 -4.18
C ASP A 154 -13.34 -12.79 -4.79
N PRO A 155 -12.28 -12.49 -5.58
CA PRO A 155 -12.14 -11.21 -6.25
C PRO A 155 -13.34 -10.82 -7.13
N ALA A 156 -14.02 -11.77 -7.79
CA ALA A 156 -15.16 -11.46 -8.63
C ALA A 156 -16.40 -11.05 -7.80
N ALA A 157 -16.65 -11.76 -6.70
CA ALA A 157 -17.69 -11.40 -5.74
C ALA A 157 -17.40 -10.02 -5.13
N ASN A 158 -16.16 -9.76 -4.74
CA ASN A 158 -15.72 -8.48 -4.19
C ASN A 158 -15.95 -7.31 -5.18
N ILE A 159 -15.61 -7.50 -6.46
CA ILE A 159 -15.89 -6.52 -7.53
C ILE A 159 -17.40 -6.27 -7.67
N ALA A 160 -18.22 -7.31 -7.65
CA ALA A 160 -19.68 -7.20 -7.70
C ALA A 160 -20.23 -6.42 -6.49
N GLY A 161 -19.72 -6.69 -5.28
CA GLY A 161 -20.08 -5.95 -4.07
C GLY A 161 -19.73 -4.46 -4.16
N GLY A 162 -18.53 -4.12 -4.66
CA GLY A 162 -18.14 -2.73 -4.89
C GLY A 162 -18.98 -2.03 -5.97
N ALA A 163 -19.35 -2.75 -7.03
CA ALA A 163 -20.26 -2.24 -8.06
C ALA A 163 -21.67 -1.97 -7.50
N ALA A 164 -22.17 -2.83 -6.61
CA ALA A 164 -23.43 -2.65 -5.91
C ALA A 164 -23.42 -1.38 -5.04
N LEU A 165 -22.31 -1.11 -4.32
CA LEU A 165 -22.12 0.10 -3.53
C LEU A 165 -22.13 1.36 -4.40
N LEU A 166 -21.41 1.37 -5.53
CA LEU A 166 -21.41 2.51 -6.45
C LEU A 166 -22.79 2.78 -7.04
N ALA A 167 -23.49 1.73 -7.49
CA ALA A 167 -24.84 1.85 -8.03
C ALA A 167 -25.84 2.35 -6.98
N ALA A 168 -25.71 1.92 -5.72
CA ALA A 168 -26.51 2.43 -4.61
C ALA A 168 -26.20 3.92 -4.34
N ALA A 169 -24.92 4.30 -4.27
CA ALA A 169 -24.50 5.68 -4.07
C ALA A 169 -25.03 6.62 -5.17
N GLN A 170 -25.02 6.20 -6.44
CA GLN A 170 -25.58 6.95 -7.57
C GLN A 170 -27.10 7.15 -7.41
N LYS A 171 -27.84 6.09 -7.05
CA LYS A 171 -29.29 6.17 -6.80
C LYS A 171 -29.62 7.07 -5.62
N ASP A 172 -28.84 7.00 -4.55
CA ASP A 172 -29.02 7.84 -3.35
C ASP A 172 -28.69 9.32 -3.59
N LEU A 173 -27.98 9.64 -4.68
CA LEU A 173 -27.78 11.01 -5.15
C LEU A 173 -28.94 11.51 -6.02
N GLY A 174 -29.90 10.64 -6.35
CA GLY A 174 -30.98 10.93 -7.30
C GLY A 174 -30.51 11.01 -8.75
N GLU A 175 -29.30 10.51 -9.04
CA GLU A 175 -28.73 10.50 -10.38
C GLU A 175 -29.11 9.19 -11.11
N PRO A 176 -29.35 9.24 -12.44
CA PRO A 176 -29.58 8.03 -13.21
C PRO A 176 -28.31 7.17 -13.28
N LEU A 177 -28.50 5.86 -13.40
CA LEU A 177 -27.42 4.96 -13.80
C LEU A 177 -27.06 5.30 -15.26
N SER A 178 -25.84 5.79 -15.48
CA SER A 178 -25.36 6.26 -16.78
C SER A 178 -24.23 5.38 -17.31
N GLN A 179 -24.12 5.26 -18.62
CA GLN A 179 -22.96 4.63 -19.28
C GLN A 179 -21.78 5.59 -19.44
N ASP A 180 -21.97 6.90 -19.23
CA ASP A 180 -20.90 7.88 -19.27
C ASP A 180 -20.20 7.97 -17.90
N PRO A 181 -18.90 7.66 -17.78
CA PRO A 181 -18.15 7.83 -16.54
C PRO A 181 -18.18 9.24 -15.95
N ALA A 182 -18.37 10.28 -16.78
CA ALA A 182 -18.44 11.67 -16.30
C ALA A 182 -19.56 11.89 -15.28
N ASP A 183 -20.64 11.12 -15.39
CA ASP A 183 -21.84 11.22 -14.55
C ASP A 183 -21.72 10.52 -13.20
N TRP A 184 -20.56 9.92 -12.87
CA TRP A 184 -20.36 9.11 -11.67
C TRP A 184 -19.51 9.79 -10.59
N TYR A 185 -19.13 11.06 -10.79
CA TYR A 185 -18.21 11.75 -9.88
C TYR A 185 -18.73 11.78 -8.43
N GLY A 186 -20.01 12.07 -8.22
CA GLY A 186 -20.62 12.09 -6.89
C GLY A 186 -20.68 10.71 -6.24
N ALA A 187 -20.98 9.65 -6.99
CA ALA A 187 -21.01 8.28 -6.48
C ALA A 187 -19.60 7.79 -6.10
N VAL A 188 -18.60 8.10 -6.93
CA VAL A 188 -17.18 7.83 -6.61
C VAL A 188 -16.75 8.61 -5.37
N ALA A 189 -17.16 9.88 -5.24
CA ALA A 189 -16.87 10.68 -4.06
C ALA A 189 -17.47 10.06 -2.78
N ARG A 190 -18.73 9.57 -2.82
CA ARG A 190 -19.34 8.85 -1.69
C ARG A 190 -18.69 7.49 -1.40
N PHE A 191 -18.21 6.79 -2.42
CA PHE A 191 -17.55 5.49 -2.26
C PHE A 191 -16.30 5.57 -1.37
N SER A 192 -15.60 6.72 -1.36
CA SER A 192 -14.45 6.95 -0.47
C SER A 192 -14.75 6.74 1.02
N GLY A 193 -16.01 6.85 1.44
CA GLY A 193 -16.39 6.81 2.86
C GLY A 193 -16.01 8.08 3.63
N ALA A 194 -15.50 9.11 2.97
CA ALA A 194 -15.20 10.40 3.58
C ALA A 194 -16.48 11.08 4.11
N ASP A 195 -16.37 11.73 5.26
CA ASP A 195 -17.46 12.48 5.88
C ASP A 195 -17.48 13.96 5.45
N ASP A 196 -16.41 14.44 4.80
CA ASP A 196 -16.29 15.80 4.29
C ASP A 196 -16.11 15.88 2.76
N SER A 197 -16.53 17.00 2.18
CA SER A 197 -16.53 17.21 0.74
C SER A 197 -15.14 17.34 0.13
N ALA A 198 -14.15 17.84 0.87
CA ALA A 198 -12.80 18.08 0.32
C ALA A 198 -12.05 16.76 0.15
N THR A 199 -12.17 15.85 1.12
CA THR A 199 -11.64 14.49 1.07
C THR A 199 -12.33 13.66 0.01
N ALA A 200 -13.67 13.67 -0.02
CA ALA A 200 -14.43 12.96 -1.04
C ALA A 200 -14.07 13.42 -2.47
N ALA A 201 -13.88 14.74 -2.66
CA ALA A 201 -13.44 15.31 -3.93
C ALA A 201 -12.00 14.92 -4.27
N ALA A 202 -11.07 14.92 -3.30
CA ALA A 202 -9.69 14.53 -3.52
C ALA A 202 -9.60 13.07 -4.01
N TYR A 203 -10.32 12.16 -3.35
CA TYR A 203 -10.42 10.76 -3.77
C TYR A 203 -11.02 10.62 -5.18
N ALA A 204 -12.14 11.29 -5.45
CA ALA A 204 -12.78 11.24 -6.76
C ALA A 204 -11.88 11.83 -7.86
N ASN A 205 -11.13 12.90 -7.57
CA ASN A 205 -10.17 13.47 -8.51
C ASN A 205 -9.07 12.47 -8.86
N ASP A 206 -8.57 11.69 -7.89
CA ASP A 206 -7.56 10.67 -8.14
C ASP A 206 -8.09 9.52 -9.01
N VAL A 207 -9.32 9.07 -8.77
CA VAL A 207 -10.00 8.09 -9.63
C VAL A 207 -10.11 8.65 -11.06
N PHE A 208 -10.54 9.90 -11.22
CA PHE A 208 -10.68 10.52 -12.54
C PHE A 208 -9.33 10.81 -13.22
N ASP A 209 -8.26 11.04 -12.46
CA ASP A 209 -6.90 11.08 -12.98
C ASP A 209 -6.50 9.74 -13.58
N VAL A 210 -6.75 8.64 -12.86
CA VAL A 210 -6.51 7.27 -13.35
C VAL A 210 -7.35 6.96 -14.59
N LEU A 211 -8.62 7.39 -14.63
CA LEU A 211 -9.46 7.28 -15.84
C LEU A 211 -8.89 8.06 -17.02
N ARG A 212 -8.32 9.25 -16.79
CA ARG A 212 -7.72 10.08 -17.85
C ARG A 212 -6.44 9.49 -18.39
N THR A 213 -5.57 8.98 -17.53
CA THR A 213 -4.25 8.47 -17.93
C THR A 213 -4.28 7.03 -18.39
N GLY A 214 -5.25 6.25 -17.92
CA GLY A 214 -5.26 4.80 -18.08
C GLY A 214 -4.16 4.13 -17.24
N GLU A 215 -4.27 2.82 -17.07
CA GLU A 215 -3.34 2.00 -16.29
C GLU A 215 -3.31 0.58 -16.88
N GLU A 216 -2.18 -0.12 -16.74
CA GLU A 216 -2.06 -1.53 -17.11
C GLU A 216 -1.09 -2.24 -16.15
N ARG A 217 -1.51 -3.38 -15.59
CA ARG A 217 -0.68 -4.14 -14.65
C ARG A 217 -1.00 -5.63 -14.66
N THR A 218 -0.03 -6.42 -14.21
CA THR A 218 -0.26 -7.79 -13.74
C THR A 218 -0.45 -7.75 -12.23
N THR A 219 -1.54 -8.32 -11.72
CA THR A 219 -1.83 -8.39 -10.27
C THR A 219 -0.93 -9.41 -9.56
N ASP A 220 -0.96 -9.40 -8.24
CA ASP A 220 -0.37 -10.39 -7.34
C ASP A 220 -0.74 -11.85 -7.69
N ALA A 221 -1.94 -12.08 -8.20
CA ALA A 221 -2.44 -13.37 -8.68
C ALA A 221 -2.09 -13.67 -10.16
N GLY A 222 -1.25 -12.84 -10.80
CA GLY A 222 -0.84 -13.03 -12.19
C GLY A 222 -1.90 -12.64 -13.24
N GLN A 223 -2.96 -11.93 -12.86
CA GLN A 223 -4.00 -11.48 -13.79
C GLN A 223 -3.57 -10.19 -14.49
N ARG A 224 -3.70 -10.11 -15.82
CA ARG A 224 -3.47 -8.87 -16.55
C ARG A 224 -4.75 -8.04 -16.58
N VAL A 225 -4.68 -6.83 -16.06
CA VAL A 225 -5.80 -5.88 -16.03
C VAL A 225 -5.36 -4.58 -16.71
N ALA A 226 -6.25 -4.01 -17.50
CA ALA A 226 -6.02 -2.78 -18.24
C ALA A 226 -7.25 -1.85 -18.15
N LEU A 227 -6.95 -0.57 -17.93
CA LEU A 227 -7.87 0.55 -18.02
C LEU A 227 -7.42 1.45 -19.17
N THR A 228 -8.25 1.55 -20.21
CA THR A 228 -7.96 2.44 -21.34
C THR A 228 -8.09 3.91 -20.93
N ALA A 229 -7.07 4.70 -21.26
CA ALA A 229 -7.02 6.14 -21.01
C ALA A 229 -8.16 6.89 -21.70
N ARG A 230 -8.72 7.89 -21.00
CA ARG A 230 -9.70 8.85 -21.55
C ARG A 230 -9.23 10.29 -21.31
N PRO A 231 -8.25 10.81 -22.07
CA PRO A 231 -7.58 12.08 -21.75
C PRO A 231 -8.50 13.31 -21.71
N THR A 232 -9.63 13.27 -22.42
CA THR A 232 -10.62 14.36 -22.48
C THR A 232 -11.77 14.21 -21.49
N LEU A 233 -11.74 13.19 -20.61
CA LEU A 233 -12.80 12.97 -19.62
C LEU A 233 -12.83 14.13 -18.61
N ALA A 234 -13.97 14.80 -18.54
CA ALA A 234 -14.26 15.85 -17.58
C ALA A 234 -15.36 15.38 -16.62
N PRO A 235 -15.10 15.25 -15.30
CA PRO A 235 -16.12 14.88 -14.33
C PRO A 235 -17.19 15.96 -14.16
N ASP A 236 -18.44 15.57 -13.89
CA ASP A 236 -19.45 16.47 -13.35
C ASP A 236 -19.21 16.71 -11.84
N THR A 237 -18.29 17.62 -11.55
CA THR A 237 -17.97 18.01 -10.16
C THR A 237 -19.13 18.68 -9.42
N GLY A 238 -20.17 19.13 -10.13
CA GLY A 238 -21.37 19.72 -9.54
C GLY A 238 -22.16 18.72 -8.68
N GLN A 239 -22.00 17.43 -8.94
CA GLN A 239 -22.61 16.35 -8.15
C GLN A 239 -22.14 16.34 -6.69
N LEU A 240 -20.96 16.89 -6.40
CA LEU A 240 -20.43 16.93 -5.03
C LEU A 240 -21.37 17.68 -4.07
N ALA A 241 -22.04 18.73 -4.55
CA ALA A 241 -23.01 19.47 -3.73
C ALA A 241 -24.23 18.63 -3.31
N ARG A 242 -24.56 17.56 -4.06
CA ARG A 242 -25.67 16.65 -3.77
C ARG A 242 -25.32 15.57 -2.74
N THR A 243 -24.04 15.41 -2.44
CA THR A 243 -23.58 14.41 -1.46
C THR A 243 -24.03 14.73 -0.04
N GLY A 244 -24.24 16.02 0.29
CA GLY A 244 -24.61 16.47 1.63
C GLY A 244 -23.46 16.41 2.65
N LEU A 245 -22.22 16.19 2.19
CA LEU A 245 -21.03 16.12 3.05
C LEU A 245 -20.71 17.46 3.69
N ARG A 246 -20.14 17.44 4.90
CA ARG A 246 -19.72 18.67 5.58
C ARG A 246 -18.54 19.32 4.83
N ALA A 247 -18.34 20.61 5.06
CA ALA A 247 -17.07 21.23 4.73
C ALA A 247 -15.99 20.78 5.73
N LEU A 248 -14.77 20.60 5.25
CA LEU A 248 -13.61 20.31 6.09
C LEU A 248 -13.28 21.55 6.96
N GLY A 249 -12.82 21.32 8.19
CA GLY A 249 -12.56 22.38 9.16
C GLY A 249 -11.48 23.36 8.69
N GLY A 250 -11.60 24.61 9.15
CA GLY A 250 -10.60 25.64 8.87
C GLY A 250 -9.32 25.46 9.69
N GLY A 251 -8.19 25.83 9.11
CA GLY A 251 -6.89 25.87 9.77
C GLY A 251 -5.79 26.19 8.76
N SER A 252 -4.76 26.92 9.19
CA SER A 252 -3.54 26.97 8.37
C SER A 252 -2.95 25.58 8.40
N THR A 253 -2.85 24.88 7.28
CA THR A 253 -2.14 23.60 7.12
C THR A 253 -0.94 23.79 6.18
N GLU A 254 0.06 22.92 6.32
CA GLU A 254 1.26 22.92 5.49
C GLU A 254 1.20 21.79 4.46
N CYS A 255 0.10 21.76 3.70
CA CYS A 255 -0.20 20.74 2.71
C CYS A 255 -0.32 21.35 1.30
N PRO A 256 -0.02 20.60 0.22
CA PRO A 256 -0.33 21.05 -1.13
C PRO A 256 -1.85 21.06 -1.36
N LYS A 257 -2.34 21.89 -2.29
CA LYS A 257 -3.78 21.96 -2.62
C LYS A 257 -4.35 20.68 -3.25
N SER A 258 -3.47 19.79 -3.69
CA SER A 258 -3.82 18.53 -4.36
C SER A 258 -4.15 17.39 -3.39
N VAL A 259 -4.18 17.64 -2.08
CA VAL A 259 -4.58 16.67 -1.06
C VAL A 259 -5.64 17.29 -0.16
N SER A 260 -6.49 16.46 0.43
CA SER A 260 -7.32 16.87 1.55
C SER A 260 -6.47 16.88 2.81
N CYS A 261 -6.49 17.99 3.54
CA CYS A 261 -5.64 18.16 4.71
C CYS A 261 -6.32 19.03 5.78
N GLU A 262 -6.55 18.45 6.96
CA GLU A 262 -7.18 19.09 8.11
C GLU A 262 -6.15 19.40 9.21
N TRP A 263 -6.43 20.41 10.03
CA TRP A 263 -5.63 20.71 11.21
C TRP A 263 -6.28 20.08 12.45
N ILE A 264 -5.60 19.11 13.05
CA ILE A 264 -6.01 18.45 14.30
C ILE A 264 -4.80 18.53 15.24
N PRO A 265 -4.68 19.55 16.09
CA PRO A 265 -3.41 19.86 16.76
C PRO A 265 -2.97 18.79 17.75
N ALA A 266 -1.66 18.51 17.78
CA ALA A 266 -1.02 17.97 18.98
C ALA A 266 -0.80 19.13 19.97
N PRO A 267 -1.45 19.16 21.14
CA PRO A 267 -1.36 20.30 22.04
C PRO A 267 0.02 20.38 22.70
N TYR A 268 0.61 21.58 22.72
CA TYR A 268 1.73 21.88 23.62
C TYR A 268 1.15 22.32 24.97
N GLU A 269 1.48 21.59 26.03
CA GLU A 269 1.05 21.89 27.39
C GLU A 269 2.23 21.79 28.35
N GLU A 270 2.39 22.77 29.23
CA GLU A 270 3.41 22.76 30.28
C GLU A 270 2.83 22.14 31.56
N PHE A 271 3.52 21.15 32.11
CA PHE A 271 3.10 20.44 33.33
C PHE A 271 3.75 20.97 34.61
N GLY A 272 4.67 21.93 34.50
CA GLY A 272 5.50 22.42 35.60
C GLY A 272 6.90 21.79 35.61
N ASP A 273 7.80 22.29 36.44
CA ASP A 273 9.19 21.82 36.56
C ASP A 273 9.99 21.74 35.24
N ASN A 274 9.65 22.61 34.28
CA ASN A 274 10.15 22.59 32.89
C ASN A 274 9.80 21.33 32.10
N ASP A 275 8.74 20.62 32.46
CA ASP A 275 8.19 19.52 31.68
C ASP A 275 6.99 19.96 30.85
N TYR A 276 6.86 19.36 29.68
CA TYR A 276 5.84 19.69 28.69
C TYR A 276 5.56 18.50 27.78
N GLY A 277 4.44 18.59 27.06
CA GLY A 277 3.89 17.53 26.23
C GLY A 277 4.13 17.67 24.72
N ASN A 278 3.96 16.56 24.00
CA ASN A 278 3.93 16.40 22.55
C ASN A 278 5.18 16.77 21.74
N HIS A 279 5.69 18.00 21.85
CA HIS A 279 6.71 18.53 20.94
C HIS A 279 7.50 19.68 21.54
N ASP A 280 8.67 19.96 20.98
CA ASP A 280 9.43 21.17 21.31
C ASP A 280 9.04 22.34 20.41
N LEU A 281 8.83 23.50 21.02
CA LEU A 281 8.67 24.74 20.28
C LEU A 281 9.97 25.11 19.56
N GLY A 282 9.83 25.54 18.30
CA GLY A 282 10.96 25.84 17.46
C GLY A 282 10.69 26.94 16.44
N ASN A 283 11.72 27.22 15.64
CA ASN A 283 11.66 28.14 14.52
C ASN A 283 12.37 27.56 13.29
N ARG A 284 12.14 26.27 13.00
CA ARG A 284 12.67 25.62 11.80
C ARG A 284 11.99 26.18 10.55
N PRO A 285 12.70 26.29 9.40
CA PRO A 285 14.08 25.86 9.19
C PRO A 285 15.13 26.91 9.60
N ALA A 286 14.74 28.08 10.14
CA ALA A 286 15.67 29.16 10.46
C ALA A 286 16.61 28.83 11.63
N SER A 287 16.10 28.15 12.67
CA SER A 287 16.93 27.65 13.79
C SER A 287 17.72 26.40 13.42
N GLN A 288 17.14 25.51 12.60
CA GLN A 288 17.77 24.28 12.14
C GLN A 288 17.13 23.78 10.84
N SER A 289 17.94 23.36 9.87
CA SER A 289 17.46 22.78 8.61
C SER A 289 16.66 21.50 8.85
N ILE A 290 15.53 21.38 8.15
CA ILE A 290 14.80 20.11 8.02
C ILE A 290 15.45 19.34 6.86
N LYS A 291 15.95 18.13 7.15
CA LYS A 291 16.72 17.30 6.23
C LYS A 291 16.05 15.98 5.89
N TYR A 292 15.14 15.52 6.72
CA TYR A 292 14.57 14.18 6.62
C TYR A 292 13.04 14.24 6.59
N ILE A 293 12.45 13.26 5.94
CA ILE A 293 11.05 12.89 6.12
C ILE A 293 11.07 11.42 6.56
N VAL A 294 10.44 11.11 7.68
CA VAL A 294 10.36 9.74 8.20
C VAL A 294 8.95 9.23 7.97
N ILE A 295 8.86 8.09 7.30
CA ILE A 295 7.65 7.35 7.01
C ILE A 295 7.48 6.34 8.14
N HIS A 296 6.32 6.39 8.77
CA HIS A 296 5.90 5.52 9.84
C HIS A 296 4.63 4.78 9.44
N ASP A 297 4.35 3.70 10.15
CA ASP A 297 2.98 3.22 10.33
C ASP A 297 2.57 3.41 11.79
N THR A 298 1.27 3.55 12.00
CA THR A 298 0.75 4.00 13.30
C THR A 298 0.65 2.93 14.38
N GLU A 299 0.75 1.64 14.02
CA GLU A 299 0.29 0.51 14.85
C GLU A 299 -1.13 0.70 15.45
N GLY A 300 -2.03 1.34 14.70
CA GLY A 300 -3.30 1.85 15.21
C GLY A 300 -4.34 2.17 14.14
N THR A 301 -5.60 2.28 14.58
CA THR A 301 -6.68 2.81 13.73
C THR A 301 -6.70 4.34 13.78
N TRP A 302 -7.21 4.99 12.73
CA TRP A 302 -7.32 6.45 12.65
C TRP A 302 -7.88 7.09 13.92
N GLU A 303 -9.00 6.61 14.45
CA GLU A 303 -9.61 7.14 15.68
C GLU A 303 -8.70 7.00 16.90
N GLY A 304 -8.03 5.85 17.05
CA GLY A 304 -7.09 5.63 18.14
C GLY A 304 -5.89 6.57 18.05
N VAL A 305 -5.34 6.72 16.85
CA VAL A 305 -4.18 7.57 16.54
C VAL A 305 -4.51 9.05 16.78
N LEU A 306 -5.71 9.50 16.41
CA LEU A 306 -6.16 10.86 16.72
C LEU A 306 -6.35 11.12 18.22
N ASN A 307 -6.72 10.10 19.00
CA ASN A 307 -6.77 10.24 20.46
C ASN A 307 -5.37 10.35 21.06
N LEU A 308 -4.43 9.53 20.57
CA LEU A 308 -3.04 9.53 21.02
C LEU A 308 -2.35 10.88 20.78
N VAL A 309 -2.46 11.42 19.57
CA VAL A 309 -1.78 12.68 19.20
C VAL A 309 -2.36 13.91 19.90
N GLN A 310 -3.61 13.84 20.35
CA GLN A 310 -4.27 14.92 21.08
C GLN A 310 -4.11 14.80 22.59
N ASP A 311 -3.58 13.69 23.10
CA ASP A 311 -3.22 13.55 24.51
C ASP A 311 -2.02 14.47 24.79
N PRO A 312 -2.19 15.52 25.63
CA PRO A 312 -1.08 16.41 25.94
C PRO A 312 0.07 15.67 26.61
N THR A 313 -0.19 14.59 27.33
CA THR A 313 0.82 13.84 28.09
C THR A 313 1.60 12.83 27.25
N TYR A 314 1.28 12.71 25.95
CA TYR A 314 1.91 11.76 25.05
C TYR A 314 2.83 12.43 24.02
N VAL A 315 3.36 11.62 23.11
CA VAL A 315 4.28 12.03 22.04
C VAL A 315 3.51 12.45 20.77
N SER A 316 4.20 12.99 19.78
CA SER A 316 3.56 13.51 18.57
C SER A 316 4.33 13.26 17.29
N TRP A 317 3.66 13.50 16.17
CA TRP A 317 4.18 13.49 14.81
C TRP A 317 3.58 14.66 14.02
N ASN A 318 4.06 14.90 12.80
CA ASN A 318 3.60 16.05 12.03
C ASN A 318 2.30 15.78 11.30
N TYR A 319 2.12 14.58 10.73
CA TYR A 319 0.95 14.23 9.93
C TYR A 319 0.50 12.79 10.15
N THR A 320 -0.81 12.55 10.17
CA THR A 320 -1.42 11.21 10.00
C THR A 320 -2.10 11.12 8.64
N LEU A 321 -1.98 9.98 7.97
CA LEU A 321 -2.60 9.68 6.69
C LEU A 321 -3.58 8.51 6.84
N ARG A 322 -4.83 8.73 6.45
CA ARG A 322 -5.91 7.74 6.54
C ARG A 322 -5.86 6.79 5.35
N SER A 323 -5.97 5.49 5.61
CA SER A 323 -5.79 4.46 4.58
C SER A 323 -6.97 4.42 3.61
N THR A 324 -8.21 4.51 4.10
CA THR A 324 -9.43 4.32 3.26
C THR A 324 -9.59 5.32 2.10
N ASP A 325 -9.13 6.58 2.26
CA ASP A 325 -9.40 7.66 1.30
C ASP A 325 -8.21 8.60 1.06
N GLY A 326 -7.09 8.40 1.76
CA GLY A 326 -5.91 9.24 1.65
C GLY A 326 -6.04 10.62 2.31
N HIS A 327 -7.03 10.82 3.20
CA HIS A 327 -7.14 12.04 4.01
C HIS A 327 -5.89 12.27 4.86
N ILE A 328 -5.49 13.53 5.04
CA ILE A 328 -4.33 13.91 5.86
C ILE A 328 -4.79 14.78 7.02
N ALA A 329 -4.36 14.47 8.24
CA ALA A 329 -4.41 15.40 9.36
C ALA A 329 -2.99 15.91 9.65
N GLN A 330 -2.84 17.23 9.85
CA GLN A 330 -1.61 17.82 10.36
C GLN A 330 -1.76 18.14 11.85
N HIS A 331 -0.78 17.73 12.66
CA HIS A 331 -0.81 17.86 14.11
C HIS A 331 0.24 18.83 14.66
N VAL A 332 1.46 18.80 14.11
CA VAL A 332 2.57 19.67 14.50
C VAL A 332 3.08 20.44 13.29
N LYS A 333 3.29 21.75 13.45
CA LYS A 333 3.89 22.60 12.41
C LYS A 333 5.36 22.26 12.23
N ALA A 334 5.84 22.29 10.99
CA ALA A 334 7.23 21.98 10.68
C ALA A 334 8.24 22.90 11.37
N LYS A 335 7.83 24.09 11.84
CA LYS A 335 8.67 24.99 12.64
C LYS A 335 9.07 24.39 13.99
N ASP A 336 8.17 23.59 14.58
CA ASP A 336 8.31 22.93 15.88
C ASP A 336 8.82 21.49 15.67
N VAL A 337 9.31 20.82 16.71
CA VAL A 337 9.93 19.49 16.64
C VAL A 337 9.01 18.45 17.29
N ALA A 338 8.36 17.63 16.46
CA ALA A 338 7.57 16.50 16.92
C ALA A 338 8.47 15.35 17.44
N TRP A 339 7.93 14.51 18.32
CA TRP A 339 8.63 13.41 19.00
C TRP A 339 8.23 12.05 18.42
N HIS A 340 8.69 11.76 17.20
CA HIS A 340 8.20 10.62 16.43
C HIS A 340 9.27 9.54 16.15
N ALA A 341 10.56 9.88 16.28
CA ALA A 341 11.66 9.06 15.76
C ALA A 341 12.48 8.31 16.81
N GLY A 342 12.23 8.47 18.11
CA GLY A 342 13.07 7.90 19.19
C GLY A 342 14.51 8.42 19.24
N ASN A 343 14.90 9.28 18.30
CA ASN A 343 16.24 9.84 18.19
C ASN A 343 16.18 11.36 18.03
N TRP A 344 16.67 12.09 19.02
CA TRP A 344 16.61 13.56 19.04
C TRP A 344 17.26 14.21 17.81
N TYR A 345 18.38 13.68 17.31
CA TYR A 345 19.04 14.22 16.13
C TYR A 345 18.15 14.12 14.89
N VAL A 346 17.42 13.00 14.76
CA VAL A 346 16.47 12.79 13.67
C VAL A 346 15.25 13.66 13.88
N ASN A 347 14.56 13.58 15.02
CA ASN A 347 13.39 14.41 15.38
C ASN A 347 13.62 15.89 15.04
N ALA A 348 14.72 16.47 15.53
CA ALA A 348 15.03 17.88 15.34
C ALA A 348 15.28 18.27 13.87
N LYS A 349 15.48 17.31 12.97
CA LYS A 349 15.76 17.50 11.54
C LYS A 349 14.74 16.83 10.62
N SER A 350 13.70 16.20 11.16
CA SER A 350 12.70 15.47 10.38
C SER A 350 11.31 16.10 10.43
N ILE A 351 10.49 15.63 9.51
CA ILE A 351 9.04 15.67 9.57
C ILE A 351 8.56 14.21 9.59
N GLY A 352 7.74 13.83 10.57
CA GLY A 352 7.17 12.48 10.70
C GLY A 352 5.79 12.37 10.05
N LEU A 353 5.60 11.35 9.21
CA LEU A 353 4.33 11.00 8.56
C LEU A 353 3.90 9.60 9.02
N GLU A 354 2.82 9.55 9.79
CA GLU A 354 2.17 8.35 10.29
C GLU A 354 1.13 7.84 9.30
N HIS A 355 1.32 6.64 8.76
CA HIS A 355 0.35 6.00 7.86
C HIS A 355 -0.54 5.07 8.67
N GLU A 356 -1.86 5.27 8.59
CA GLU A 356 -2.81 4.43 9.29
C GLU A 356 -2.61 2.96 8.91
N GLY A 357 -2.24 2.17 9.91
CA GLY A 357 -2.07 0.74 9.78
C GLY A 357 -1.35 0.08 10.93
N PHE A 358 -1.03 -1.20 10.73
CA PHE A 358 -0.41 -2.08 11.71
C PHE A 358 0.70 -2.89 11.06
N LEU A 359 1.92 -2.75 11.54
CA LEU A 359 3.08 -3.51 11.09
C LEU A 359 2.95 -5.00 11.41
N ALA A 360 2.51 -5.30 12.64
CA ALA A 360 2.37 -6.68 13.13
C ALA A 360 1.21 -7.45 12.46
N ASN A 361 0.43 -6.77 11.60
CA ASN A 361 -0.51 -7.39 10.66
C ASN A 361 0.22 -7.61 9.32
N PRO A 362 0.82 -8.78 9.11
CA PRO A 362 1.84 -8.97 8.09
C PRO A 362 1.27 -9.43 6.74
N ASP A 363 -0.05 -9.42 6.64
CA ASP A 363 -0.76 -9.53 5.37
C ASP A 363 -1.40 -8.18 4.97
N ALA A 364 -1.07 -7.10 5.72
CA ALA A 364 -1.69 -5.80 5.58
C ALA A 364 -0.95 -4.93 4.58
N TRP A 365 -1.57 -4.82 3.41
CA TRP A 365 -1.19 -3.90 2.36
C TRP A 365 -1.82 -2.52 2.60
N TYR A 366 -1.20 -1.51 2.00
CA TYR A 366 -1.62 -0.11 2.05
C TYR A 366 -2.34 0.28 0.75
N THR A 367 -3.39 1.10 0.84
CA THR A 367 -4.17 1.50 -0.32
C THR A 367 -3.38 2.43 -1.26
N GLU A 368 -3.73 2.39 -2.54
CA GLU A 368 -3.16 3.31 -3.53
C GLU A 368 -3.53 4.77 -3.24
N ALA A 369 -4.74 5.03 -2.74
CA ALA A 369 -5.20 6.34 -2.31
C ALA A 369 -4.25 6.96 -1.26
N MET A 370 -3.85 6.18 -0.25
CA MET A 370 -2.92 6.65 0.77
C MET A 370 -1.51 6.87 0.22
N TYR A 371 -0.99 5.94 -0.58
CA TYR A 371 0.32 6.10 -1.24
C TYR A 371 0.39 7.37 -2.08
N ARG A 372 -0.64 7.67 -2.88
CA ARG A 372 -0.69 8.86 -3.74
C ARG A 372 -0.76 10.16 -2.94
N SER A 373 -1.61 10.21 -1.92
CA SER A 373 -1.71 11.39 -1.04
C SER A 373 -0.41 11.63 -0.27
N SER A 374 0.20 10.57 0.26
CA SER A 374 1.51 10.60 0.89
C SER A 374 2.59 11.12 -0.06
N ALA A 375 2.70 10.56 -1.27
CA ALA A 375 3.71 10.97 -2.25
C ALA A 375 3.56 12.45 -2.65
N ARG A 376 2.33 12.97 -2.78
CA ARG A 376 2.09 14.39 -3.04
C ARG A 376 2.52 15.28 -1.88
N LEU A 377 2.21 14.89 -0.64
CA LEU A 377 2.65 15.61 0.56
C LEU A 377 4.18 15.63 0.65
N VAL A 378 4.84 14.47 0.49
CA VAL A 378 6.30 14.36 0.54
C VAL A 378 6.98 15.18 -0.55
N LYS A 379 6.48 15.15 -1.80
CA LYS A 379 7.00 16.03 -2.87
C LYS A 379 6.88 17.51 -2.53
N TYR A 380 5.75 17.91 -1.95
CA TYR A 380 5.53 19.30 -1.53
C TYR A 380 6.52 19.72 -0.42
N LEU A 381 6.65 18.90 0.62
CA LEU A 381 7.56 19.17 1.74
C LEU A 381 9.02 19.15 1.29
N SER A 382 9.38 18.21 0.41
CA SER A 382 10.70 18.12 -0.23
C SER A 382 11.04 19.40 -0.99
N GLY A 383 10.12 19.87 -1.85
CA GLY A 383 10.32 21.13 -2.57
C GLY A 383 10.39 22.35 -1.66
N LYS A 384 9.58 22.38 -0.59
CA LYS A 384 9.53 23.50 0.38
C LYS A 384 10.82 23.62 1.20
N TYR A 385 11.39 22.49 1.63
CA TYR A 385 12.56 22.45 2.53
C TYR A 385 13.87 22.04 1.87
N GLY A 386 13.87 21.73 0.57
CA GLY A 386 15.05 21.32 -0.18
C GLY A 386 15.55 19.92 0.20
N ILE A 387 14.65 19.01 0.59
CA ILE A 387 14.97 17.64 1.00
C ILE A 387 15.08 16.76 -0.25
N PRO A 388 16.22 16.10 -0.53
CA PRO A 388 16.33 15.20 -1.67
C PRO A 388 15.33 14.04 -1.61
N LEU A 389 14.75 13.67 -2.75
CA LEU A 389 13.87 12.50 -2.86
C LEU A 389 14.72 11.26 -3.15
N ASP A 390 15.42 10.78 -2.12
CA ASP A 390 16.21 9.54 -2.11
C ASP A 390 16.07 8.82 -0.75
N ARG A 391 16.57 7.57 -0.67
CA ARG A 391 16.51 6.75 0.55
C ARG A 391 17.52 7.15 1.64
N GLN A 392 18.30 8.21 1.43
CA GLN A 392 19.15 8.81 2.49
C GLN A 392 18.43 9.93 3.23
N HIS A 393 17.30 10.41 2.68
CA HIS A 393 16.56 11.56 3.22
C HIS A 393 15.08 11.27 3.46
N ILE A 394 14.48 10.41 2.65
CA ILE A 394 13.17 9.82 2.90
C ILE A 394 13.46 8.48 3.57
N LEU A 395 13.23 8.40 4.88
CA LEU A 395 13.59 7.28 5.74
C LEU A 395 12.32 6.51 6.12
N GLY A 396 12.43 5.20 6.32
CA GLY A 396 11.49 4.51 7.21
C GLY A 396 11.98 4.64 8.65
N HIS A 397 11.11 4.41 9.62
CA HIS A 397 11.51 4.46 11.02
C HIS A 397 12.54 3.37 11.36
N ASP A 398 12.44 2.21 10.71
CA ASP A 398 13.42 1.13 10.65
C ASP A 398 14.85 1.58 10.25
N ASN A 399 14.99 2.74 9.61
CA ASN A 399 16.29 3.30 9.22
C ASN A 399 16.83 4.31 10.24
N VAL A 400 16.05 4.66 11.25
CA VAL A 400 16.47 5.57 12.32
C VAL A 400 17.35 4.80 13.31
N PRO A 401 18.61 5.22 13.51
CA PRO A 401 19.49 4.51 14.42
C PRO A 401 19.11 4.78 15.87
N GLY A 402 19.27 3.77 16.71
CA GLY A 402 19.18 3.94 18.16
C GLY A 402 20.18 4.99 18.65
N PRO A 403 19.80 5.85 19.62
CA PRO A 403 20.70 6.86 20.17
C PRO A 403 22.00 6.26 20.74
N THR A 404 21.95 5.00 21.21
CA THR A 404 23.10 4.25 21.73
C THR A 404 23.03 2.79 21.30
N THR A 405 24.15 2.07 21.37
CA THR A 405 24.17 0.63 21.05
C THR A 405 23.21 -0.20 21.92
N SER A 406 23.03 0.17 23.18
CA SER A 406 22.12 -0.55 24.09
C SER A 406 20.63 -0.34 23.79
N THR A 407 20.26 0.67 23.00
CA THR A 407 18.87 0.91 22.60
C THR A 407 18.53 0.26 21.25
N VAL A 408 19.52 -0.29 20.53
CA VAL A 408 19.32 -0.91 19.21
C VAL A 408 18.31 -2.04 19.24
N SER A 409 18.29 -2.87 20.28
CA SER A 409 17.34 -4.00 20.38
C SER A 409 15.88 -3.57 20.57
N GLY A 410 15.64 -2.31 20.94
CA GLY A 410 14.30 -1.73 21.08
C GLY A 410 13.90 -0.87 19.90
N MET A 411 14.69 -0.87 18.82
CA MET A 411 14.43 -0.06 17.63
C MET A 411 13.19 -0.51 16.88
N HIS A 412 12.71 0.46 16.11
CA HIS A 412 11.49 0.39 15.34
C HIS A 412 11.65 -0.47 14.09
N THR A 413 10.52 -1.02 13.66
CA THR A 413 10.41 -1.86 12.47
C THR A 413 9.42 -1.28 11.44
N ASP A 414 8.71 -0.19 11.78
CA ASP A 414 7.79 0.52 10.88
C ASP A 414 8.54 1.32 9.79
N PRO A 415 7.98 1.50 8.59
CA PRO A 415 6.65 1.07 8.12
C PRO A 415 6.61 -0.41 7.66
N GLY A 416 7.69 -1.15 7.89
CA GLY A 416 7.72 -2.59 7.71
C GLY A 416 8.12 -3.13 6.35
N PRO A 417 8.23 -4.47 6.28
CA PRO A 417 8.59 -5.17 5.04
C PRO A 417 7.59 -4.95 3.91
N TYR A 418 6.33 -4.69 4.25
CA TYR A 418 5.23 -4.60 3.29
C TYR A 418 5.01 -3.20 2.73
N TRP A 419 5.72 -2.18 3.22
CA TRP A 419 5.74 -0.88 2.54
C TRP A 419 6.51 -0.99 1.22
N ASP A 420 5.85 -0.80 0.08
CA ASP A 420 6.45 -0.88 -1.25
C ASP A 420 7.21 0.42 -1.55
N TRP A 421 8.45 0.49 -1.06
CA TRP A 421 9.35 1.62 -1.30
C TRP A 421 9.58 1.88 -2.79
N ARG A 422 9.55 0.85 -3.64
CA ARG A 422 9.76 1.03 -5.07
C ARG A 422 8.58 1.77 -5.69
N HIS A 423 7.37 1.29 -5.46
CA HIS A 423 6.14 1.93 -5.92
C HIS A 423 6.00 3.34 -5.36
N TYR A 424 6.29 3.53 -4.08
CA TYR A 424 6.26 4.85 -3.47
C TYR A 424 7.19 5.85 -4.17
N PHE A 425 8.42 5.43 -4.51
CA PHE A 425 9.36 6.28 -5.26
C PHE A 425 8.99 6.48 -6.74
N GLU A 426 8.25 5.55 -7.35
CA GLU A 426 7.63 5.76 -8.66
C GLU A 426 6.58 6.89 -8.59
N LEU A 427 5.72 6.91 -7.57
CA LEU A 427 4.75 7.99 -7.31
C LEU A 427 5.43 9.33 -6.96
N LEU A 428 6.57 9.29 -6.26
CA LEU A 428 7.40 10.48 -6.01
C LEU A 428 8.01 11.06 -7.30
N GLY A 429 7.97 10.33 -8.41
CA GLY A 429 8.63 10.68 -9.67
C GLY A 429 10.15 10.53 -9.61
N HIS A 430 10.67 9.80 -8.62
CA HIS A 430 12.09 9.57 -8.37
C HIS A 430 12.40 8.08 -8.24
N PRO A 431 12.03 7.24 -9.22
CA PRO A 431 12.14 5.79 -9.09
C PRO A 431 13.56 5.35 -8.69
N VAL A 432 13.65 4.40 -7.75
CA VAL A 432 14.91 3.90 -7.20
C VAL A 432 15.77 3.30 -8.31
N LYS A 433 16.97 3.86 -8.50
CA LYS A 433 17.94 3.45 -9.52
C LYS A 433 19.33 3.36 -8.89
N ALA A 434 20.18 2.52 -9.48
CA ALA A 434 21.59 2.51 -9.14
C ALA A 434 22.21 3.87 -9.48
N THR A 435 22.76 4.53 -8.46
CA THR A 435 23.40 5.85 -8.58
C THR A 435 24.93 5.77 -8.68
N ALA A 436 25.52 4.65 -8.26
CA ALA A 436 26.95 4.42 -8.36
C ALA A 436 27.38 4.11 -9.80
N GLY A 437 28.48 4.72 -10.25
CA GLY A 437 29.12 4.35 -11.51
C GLY A 437 29.77 2.96 -11.44
N LYS A 438 30.23 2.42 -12.58
CA LYS A 438 30.83 1.07 -12.69
C LYS A 438 32.02 0.79 -11.75
N ARG A 439 32.65 1.84 -11.21
CA ARG A 439 33.77 1.77 -10.26
C ARG A 439 33.42 2.34 -8.87
N GLY A 440 32.15 2.61 -8.61
CA GLY A 440 31.68 3.07 -7.31
C GLY A 440 31.55 1.91 -6.33
N GLY A 441 31.78 2.17 -5.04
CA GLY A 441 31.68 1.18 -3.97
C GLY A 441 30.28 1.05 -3.34
N LEU A 442 29.25 1.61 -3.97
CA LEU A 442 27.88 1.60 -3.44
C LEU A 442 27.01 0.67 -4.30
N VAL A 443 26.24 -0.19 -3.62
CA VAL A 443 25.27 -1.08 -4.24
C VAL A 443 23.86 -0.60 -3.92
N THR A 444 22.95 -0.76 -4.87
CA THR A 444 21.52 -0.50 -4.65
C THR A 444 20.81 -1.84 -4.55
N ILE A 445 20.33 -2.17 -3.35
CA ILE A 445 19.43 -3.29 -3.12
C ILE A 445 18.03 -2.82 -3.56
N ARG A 446 17.49 -3.48 -4.59
CA ARG A 446 16.19 -3.14 -5.18
C ARG A 446 15.46 -4.43 -5.56
N PRO A 447 14.87 -5.14 -4.59
CA PRO A 447 14.08 -6.33 -4.87
C PRO A 447 12.90 -5.96 -5.79
N ASP A 448 12.44 -6.95 -6.56
CA ASP A 448 11.15 -6.87 -7.24
C ASP A 448 10.06 -7.22 -6.23
N TYR A 449 9.25 -6.25 -5.82
CA TYR A 449 8.34 -6.41 -4.69
C TYR A 449 7.39 -7.61 -4.84
N ALA A 450 6.82 -7.80 -6.03
CA ALA A 450 5.85 -8.87 -6.27
C ALA A 450 6.47 -10.28 -6.16
N THR A 451 7.71 -10.45 -6.64
CA THR A 451 8.40 -11.75 -6.65
C THR A 451 9.31 -11.99 -5.45
N ASN A 452 9.68 -10.94 -4.71
CA ASN A 452 10.45 -11.04 -3.48
C ASN A 452 9.54 -11.29 -2.29
N GLN A 453 9.44 -12.55 -1.88
CA GLN A 453 8.49 -13.02 -0.87
C GLN A 453 9.21 -13.79 0.26
N PRO A 454 10.08 -13.13 1.04
CA PRO A 454 10.73 -13.77 2.17
C PRO A 454 9.70 -14.27 3.18
N GLN A 455 9.91 -15.46 3.73
CA GLN A 455 9.03 -16.01 4.76
C GLN A 455 9.23 -15.27 6.08
N TYR A 456 8.15 -14.80 6.69
CA TYR A 456 8.09 -14.31 8.06
C TYR A 456 7.36 -15.34 8.94
N THR A 457 7.42 -15.17 10.26
CA THR A 457 6.62 -15.96 11.22
C THR A 457 6.04 -15.08 12.32
N GLY A 458 5.07 -15.61 13.08
CA GLY A 458 4.55 -14.92 14.28
C GLY A 458 3.41 -13.94 14.04
N CYS A 459 2.79 -14.07 12.88
CA CYS A 459 1.90 -13.10 12.26
C CYS A 459 0.44 -13.16 12.73
N VAL A 460 -0.03 -14.38 12.98
CA VAL A 460 -1.31 -14.65 13.65
C VAL A 460 -1.04 -15.49 14.89
N THR A 461 -0.19 -16.51 14.74
CA THR A 461 0.27 -17.36 15.83
C THR A 461 1.79 -17.31 15.90
N LYS A 462 2.34 -17.12 17.11
CA LYS A 462 3.78 -17.10 17.36
C LYS A 462 4.48 -18.32 16.76
N GLY A 463 5.47 -18.09 15.91
CA GLY A 463 6.29 -19.15 15.29
C GLY A 463 5.68 -19.79 14.04
N GLU A 464 4.41 -19.55 13.72
CA GLU A 464 3.79 -20.04 12.49
C GLU A 464 4.11 -19.13 11.29
N PRO A 465 4.29 -19.68 10.07
CA PRO A 465 4.49 -18.89 8.86
C PRO A 465 3.35 -17.91 8.59
N CYS A 466 3.71 -16.73 8.11
CA CYS A 466 2.77 -15.72 7.65
C CYS A 466 2.27 -16.06 6.25
N ALA A 467 1.18 -15.42 5.79
CA ALA A 467 0.82 -15.56 4.39
C ALA A 467 1.94 -14.98 3.52
N THR A 468 2.06 -15.52 2.32
CA THR A 468 3.09 -15.06 1.38
C THR A 468 2.70 -13.67 0.85
N HIS A 469 3.61 -12.71 1.00
CA HIS A 469 3.39 -11.33 0.56
C HIS A 469 4.66 -10.76 -0.07
N GLY A 470 4.49 -9.82 -1.00
CA GLY A 470 5.61 -9.07 -1.56
C GLY A 470 6.30 -8.22 -0.49
N SER A 471 7.62 -8.10 -0.55
CA SER A 471 8.40 -7.39 0.47
C SER A 471 9.47 -6.50 -0.16
N SER A 472 9.73 -5.36 0.49
CA SER A 472 10.88 -4.50 0.20
C SER A 472 12.16 -4.95 0.90
N GLU A 473 12.06 -5.86 1.87
CA GLU A 473 13.22 -6.36 2.62
C GLU A 473 13.90 -7.54 1.91
N VAL A 474 15.20 -7.70 2.17
CA VAL A 474 15.98 -8.83 1.68
C VAL A 474 16.65 -9.55 2.85
N ARG A 475 16.78 -10.86 2.73
CA ARG A 475 17.51 -11.67 3.72
C ARG A 475 19.02 -11.50 3.53
N LEU A 476 19.74 -11.23 4.61
CA LEU A 476 21.20 -11.14 4.59
C LEU A 476 21.80 -12.48 5.01
N TYR A 477 22.52 -13.11 4.09
CA TYR A 477 23.18 -14.40 4.29
C TYR A 477 24.68 -14.21 4.59
N SER A 478 25.23 -15.12 5.38
CA SER A 478 26.65 -15.12 5.79
C SER A 478 27.64 -15.43 4.66
N ALA A 479 27.16 -15.92 3.52
CA ALA A 479 27.93 -16.13 2.30
C ALA A 479 27.04 -15.80 1.08
N PRO A 480 27.60 -15.70 -0.15
CA PRO A 480 26.84 -15.40 -1.37
C PRO A 480 26.04 -16.64 -1.87
N ASP A 481 25.24 -17.24 -0.98
CA ASP A 481 24.41 -18.42 -1.21
C ASP A 481 23.22 -18.38 -0.24
N GLU A 482 21.99 -18.50 -0.76
CA GLU A 482 20.73 -18.51 0.01
C GLU A 482 20.59 -19.72 0.94
N ASN A 483 21.42 -20.75 0.77
CA ASN A 483 21.51 -21.89 1.71
C ASN A 483 22.44 -21.61 2.90
N SER A 484 23.16 -20.49 2.90
CA SER A 484 24.02 -20.12 4.02
C SER A 484 23.20 -19.71 5.23
N ALA A 485 23.82 -19.69 6.41
CA ALA A 485 23.16 -19.15 7.59
C ALA A 485 22.84 -17.67 7.40
N LEU A 486 21.67 -17.23 7.88
CA LEU A 486 21.37 -15.80 8.01
C LEU A 486 22.35 -15.14 8.98
N ILE A 487 22.66 -13.87 8.73
CA ILE A 487 23.31 -13.05 9.75
C ILE A 487 22.29 -12.79 10.86
N THR A 488 22.66 -13.16 12.09
CA THR A 488 21.88 -12.85 13.30
C THR A 488 22.17 -11.42 13.72
N ASP A 489 21.11 -10.71 14.11
CA ASP A 489 21.15 -9.37 14.69
C ASP A 489 21.71 -9.34 16.12
#